data_AF-A0A3A5HFZ4-F1
#
_entry.id   AF-A0A3A5HFZ4-F1
#
_cell.length_a   1.000
_cell.length_b   1.000
_cell.length_c   1.000
_cell.angle_alpha   90.00
_cell.angle_beta   90.00
_cell.angle_gamma   90.00
#
_symmetry.space_group_name_H-M   'P 1'
#
loop_
_entity.id
_entity.type
_entity.pdbx_description
1 polymer ?
#
loop_
_entity_poly.entity_id
_entity_poly.type
_entity_poly.pdbx_seq_one_letter_code
_entity_poly.pdbx_strand_id
1 'polypeptide(L)' 'MSDFKKKFCPECGSSNIKWTIPQNWSLWECFNCGYVGPVVIDDEKMADEIKKHHDLKKKV' A
#
# COMPACT_ATOMS: atom_id res chain seq x y z
N MET A 1 23.98 -4.87 -3.67
CA MET A 1 22.83 -5.75 -3.34
C MET A 1 22.25 -5.28 -2.02
N SER A 2 21.12 -4.57 -2.01
CA SER A 2 20.12 -4.49 -0.91
C SER A 2 19.28 -3.22 -1.03
N ASP A 3 18.24 -3.23 -1.87
CA ASP A 3 17.20 -2.20 -1.86
C ASP A 3 15.83 -2.89 -1.70
N PHE A 4 15.61 -3.50 -0.54
CA PHE A 4 14.26 -3.87 -0.10
C PHE A 4 13.53 -2.59 0.32
N LYS A 5 13.25 -1.71 -0.65
CA LYS A 5 12.38 -0.56 -0.44
C LYS A 5 11.02 -1.10 -0.02
N LYS A 6 10.61 -0.77 1.21
CA LYS A 6 9.28 -1.13 1.73
C LYS A 6 8.25 -0.46 0.83
N LYS A 7 7.29 -1.24 0.38
CA LYS A 7 6.17 -0.75 -0.43
C LYS A 7 4.95 -0.61 0.48
N PHE A 8 4.18 0.43 0.26
CA PHE A 8 3.01 0.81 1.03
C PHE A 8 1.80 0.96 0.12
N CYS A 9 0.63 0.70 0.68
CA CYS A 9 -0.64 0.87 0.00
C CYS A 9 -0.97 2.36 -0.19
N PRO A 10 -1.35 2.80 -1.39
CA PRO A 10 -1.72 4.20 -1.65
C PRO A 10 -3.05 4.61 -1.02
N GLU A 11 -3.90 3.66 -0.65
CA GLU A 11 -5.23 3.94 -0.08
C GLU A 11 -5.19 4.09 1.45
N CYS A 12 -4.52 3.15 2.14
CA CYS A 12 -4.53 3.07 3.60
C CYS A 12 -3.16 3.28 4.26
N GLY A 13 -2.09 3.45 3.48
CA GLY A 13 -0.72 3.59 4.00
C GLY A 13 -0.16 2.31 4.64
N SER A 14 -0.85 1.18 4.53
CA SER A 14 -0.39 -0.09 5.09
C SER A 14 0.76 -0.67 4.28
N SER A 15 1.79 -1.19 4.95
CA SER A 15 2.83 -2.02 4.33
C SER A 15 2.37 -3.46 4.06
N ASN A 16 1.14 -3.82 4.44
CA ASN A 16 0.59 -5.15 4.26
C ASN A 16 0.04 -5.33 2.83
N ILE A 17 0.95 -5.26 1.86
CA ILE A 17 0.68 -5.49 0.45
C ILE A 17 1.48 -6.68 -0.07
N LYS A 18 0.87 -7.52 -0.92
CA LYS A 18 1.55 -8.65 -1.54
C LYS A 18 1.27 -8.69 -3.04
N TRP A 19 2.18 -9.33 -3.75
CA TRP A 19 1.99 -9.66 -5.16
C TRP A 19 1.32 -11.03 -5.22
N THR A 20 0.00 -11.04 -5.41
CA THR A 20 -0.81 -12.26 -5.22
C THR A 20 -0.91 -13.12 -6.48
N ILE A 21 -0.92 -12.53 -7.68
CA ILE A 21 -1.28 -13.26 -8.90
C ILE A 21 -0.16 -13.18 -9.95
N PRO A 22 0.56 -14.29 -10.23
CA PRO A 22 1.61 -14.32 -11.24
C PRO A 22 1.07 -14.26 -12.68
N GLN A 23 -0.23 -14.23 -12.93
CA GLN A 23 -0.79 -13.87 -14.24
C GLN A 23 -1.01 -12.37 -14.38
N ASN A 24 -1.28 -11.66 -13.27
CA ASN A 24 -1.51 -10.22 -13.26
C ASN A 24 -0.22 -9.53 -12.83
N TRP A 25 0.84 -9.77 -13.61
CA TRP A 25 2.14 -9.15 -13.42
C TRP A 25 1.97 -7.65 -13.11
N SER A 26 2.70 -7.19 -12.11
CA SER A 26 2.68 -5.80 -11.64
C SER A 26 1.48 -5.34 -10.80
N LEU A 27 0.50 -6.19 -10.43
CA LEU A 27 -0.56 -5.78 -9.48
C LEU A 27 -0.24 -6.12 -8.02
N TRP A 28 -0.34 -5.11 -7.15
CA TRP A 28 -0.22 -5.24 -5.70
C TRP A 28 -1.60 -5.32 -5.07
N GLU A 29 -1.78 -6.26 -4.15
CA GLU A 29 -2.99 -6.42 -3.36
C GLU A 29 -2.71 -6.05 -1.89
N CYS A 30 -3.53 -5.17 -1.33
CA CYS A 30 -3.50 -4.80 0.07
C CYS A 30 -4.48 -5.63 0.89
N PHE A 31 -3.95 -6.36 1.88
CA PHE A 31 -4.74 -7.18 2.79
C PHE A 31 -5.41 -6.39 3.92
N ASN A 32 -5.18 -5.07 3.97
CA ASN A 32 -5.77 -4.20 4.99
C ASN A 32 -7.06 -3.53 4.48
N CYS A 33 -7.01 -2.92 3.29
CA CYS A 33 -8.16 -2.20 2.71
C CYS A 33 -8.77 -2.88 1.47
N GLY A 34 -8.13 -3.90 0.89
CA GLY A 34 -8.59 -4.56 -0.34
C GLY A 34 -8.17 -3.85 -1.63
N TYR A 35 -7.27 -2.87 -1.57
CA TYR A 35 -6.71 -2.22 -2.77
C TYR A 35 -6.03 -3.25 -3.67
N VAL A 36 -6.38 -3.27 -4.96
CA VAL A 36 -5.69 -4.07 -5.99
C VAL A 36 -5.30 -3.15 -7.13
N GLY A 37 -4.00 -2.95 -7.34
CA GLY A 37 -3.54 -2.05 -8.39
C GLY A 37 -2.03 -2.04 -8.58
N PRO A 38 -1.54 -1.45 -9.67
CA PRO A 38 -0.11 -1.43 -9.97
C PRO A 38 0.65 -0.36 -9.18
N VAL A 39 -0.06 0.57 -8.55
CA VAL A 39 0.54 1.72 -7.87
C VAL A 39 0.80 1.38 -6.41
N VAL A 40 2.03 1.63 -5.98
CA VAL A 40 2.48 1.46 -4.60
C VAL A 40 3.39 2.62 -4.23
N ILE A 41 3.38 2.97 -2.95
CA ILE A 41 4.19 4.05 -2.42
C ILE A 41 5.45 3.44 -1.82
N ASP A 42 6.60 4.02 -2.10
CA ASP A 42 7.89 3.60 -1.55
C ASP A 42 8.45 4.58 -0.51
N ASP A 43 7.71 5.65 -0.23
CA ASP A 43 8.03 6.67 0.76
C ASP A 43 7.24 6.45 2.07
N GLU A 44 7.97 6.23 3.16
CA GLU A 44 7.40 5.96 4.48
C GLU A 44 6.67 7.19 5.06
N LYS A 45 7.12 8.42 4.76
CA LYS A 45 6.47 9.65 5.24
C LYS A 45 5.12 9.83 4.56
N MET A 46 5.05 9.63 3.25
CA MET A 46 3.76 9.65 2.54
C MET A 46 2.82 8.55 3.05
N ALA A 47 3.34 7.34 3.31
CA ALA A 47 2.52 6.25 3.83
C ALA A 47 1.91 6.59 5.20
N ASP A 48 2.67 7.25 6.09
CA ASP A 48 2.17 7.68 7.39
C ASP A 48 1.10 8.77 7.28
N GLU A 49 1.27 9.74 6.38
CA GLU A 49 0.25 10.75 6.10
C GLU A 49 -1.05 10.12 5.56
N ILE A 50 -0.95 9.21 4.59
CA ILE A 50 -2.11 8.51 4.02
C ILE A 50 -2.85 7.73 5.09
N LYS A 51 -2.11 7.02 5.95
CA LYS A 51 -2.70 6.27 7.05
C LYS A 51 -3.49 7.19 7.99
N LYS A 52 -2.91 8.34 8.38
CA LYS A 52 -3.60 9.34 9.20
C LYS A 52 -4.87 9.87 8.52
N HIS A 53 -4.80 10.23 7.25
CA HIS A 53 -5.96 10.72 6.50
C HIS A 53 -7.07 9.67 6.38
N HIS A 54 -6.69 8.42 6.12
CA HIS A 54 -7.63 7.31 6.02
C HIS A 54 -8.33 7.04 7.37
N ASP A 55 -7.60 7.08 8.48
CA ASP A 55 -8.17 6.91 9.82
C ASP A 55 -9.07 8.08 10.24
N LEU A 56 -8.76 9.30 9.81
CA LEU A 56 -9.62 10.48 10.00
C LEU A 56 -10.92 10.37 9.19
N LYS A 57 -10.85 9.91 7.93
CA LYS A 57 -12.03 9.71 7.08
C LYS A 57 -12.98 8.66 7.64
N LYS A 58 -12.48 7.62 8.30
CA LYS A 58 -13.32 6.56 8.93
C LYS A 58 -14.09 7.01 10.17
N LYS A 59 -13.76 8.17 10.76
CA LYS A 59 -14.45 8.70 11.95
C LYS A 59 -15.66 9.59 11.63
N VAL A 60 -16.00 9.76 10.35
CA VAL A 60 -17.20 10.45 9.86
C VAL A 60 -18.21 9.40 9.40
#